data_AF-A0A3G9GBN4-F1
#
_entry.id   AF-A0A3G9GBN4-F1
#
_cell.length_a   1.000
_cell.length_b   1.000
_cell.length_c   1.000
_cell.angle_alpha   90.00
_cell.angle_beta   90.00
_cell.angle_gamma   90.00
#
_symmetry.space_group_name_H-M   'P 1'
#
loop_
_entity.id
_entity.type
_entity.pdbx_description
1 polymer ?
#
loop_
_entity_poly.entity_id
_entity_poly.type
_entity_poly.pdbx_seq_one_letter_code
_entity_poly.pdbx_strand_id
1 'polypeptide(L)'
;MTKLPLNPFFAWTSLALKSSEMLMASAEVITHRVNRMANADAIPSAEDQREFTLMGQEKLEAGTESLMAMSQYWMNLNQEVSTQAFHNMMDMGYSLTALATSRSAAEALTHQARLADSVMRGVNDAADLSGKAAALTEHGLKPVHSRAVANAKRLKKRK
;
A
#
# COMPACT_ATOMS: atom_id res chain seq x y z
N MET A 1 4.92 -2.04 -19.84
CA MET A 1 5.83 -2.42 -18.73
C MET A 1 5.06 -3.38 -17.84
N THR A 2 5.35 -4.68 -17.95
CA THR A 2 4.84 -5.70 -17.04
C THR A 2 5.39 -5.41 -15.65
N LYS A 3 4.53 -4.96 -14.73
CA LYS A 3 4.90 -4.83 -13.32
C LYS A 3 5.25 -6.25 -12.84
N LEU A 4 6.48 -6.46 -12.39
CA LEU A 4 6.85 -7.68 -11.68
C LEU A 4 5.86 -7.86 -10.52
N PRO A 5 5.40 -9.10 -10.25
CA PRO A 5 4.52 -9.37 -9.12
C PRO A 5 5.17 -8.82 -7.84
N LEU A 6 4.37 -8.13 -7.03
CA LEU A 6 4.83 -7.53 -5.78
C LEU A 6 5.03 -8.68 -4.80
N ASN A 7 6.26 -9.17 -4.66
CA ASN A 7 6.57 -10.15 -3.63
C ASN A 7 6.05 -9.61 -2.27
N PRO A 8 5.05 -10.29 -1.66
CA PRO A 8 4.37 -9.75 -0.48
C PRO A 8 5.35 -9.47 0.67
N PHE A 9 6.38 -10.30 0.82
CA PHE A 9 7.40 -10.11 1.86
C PHE A 9 8.09 -8.74 1.73
N PHE A 10 8.51 -8.36 0.52
CA PHE A 10 9.17 -7.07 0.29
C PHE A 10 8.20 -5.91 0.43
N ALA A 11 6.95 -6.06 -0.02
CA ALA A 11 5.92 -5.02 0.12
C ALA A 11 5.60 -4.72 1.59
N TRP A 12 5.37 -5.76 2.39
CA TRP A 12 5.14 -5.61 3.83
C TRP A 12 6.36 -5.06 4.57
N THR A 13 7.57 -5.48 4.19
CA THR A 13 8.82 -4.95 4.76
C THR A 13 8.99 -3.47 4.45
N SER A 14 8.74 -3.03 3.20
CA SER A 14 8.78 -1.62 2.81
C SER A 14 7.81 -0.79 3.65
N LEU A 15 6.55 -1.25 3.75
CA LEU A 15 5.52 -0.60 4.56
C LEU A 15 5.93 -0.50 6.03
N ALA A 16 6.50 -1.55 6.61
CA ALA A 16 6.96 -1.56 8.00
C ALA A 16 8.08 -0.55 8.23
N LEU A 17 9.09 -0.50 7.34
CA LEU A 17 10.19 0.45 7.41
C LEU A 17 9.70 1.90 7.29
N LYS A 18 8.79 2.18 6.35
CA LYS A 18 8.20 3.51 6.18
C LYS A 18 7.36 3.91 7.38
N SER A 19 6.58 3.00 7.92
CA SER A 19 5.80 3.24 9.15
C SER A 19 6.73 3.54 10.33
N SER A 20 7.82 2.79 10.48
CA SER A 20 8.83 3.03 11.53
C SER A 20 9.48 4.41 11.39
N GLU A 21 9.88 4.81 10.18
CA GLU A 21 10.42 6.14 9.89
C GLU A 21 9.43 7.25 10.29
N MET A 22 8.15 7.10 9.94
CA MET A 22 7.10 8.04 10.33
C MET A 22 6.89 8.10 11.84
N LEU A 23 6.91 6.95 12.53
CA LEU A 23 6.74 6.89 13.99
C LEU A 23 7.91 7.57 14.70
N MET A 24 9.14 7.39 14.22
CA MET A 24 10.31 8.09 14.74
C MET A 24 10.19 9.60 14.54
N ALA A 25 9.82 10.05 13.33
CA ALA A 25 9.58 11.47 13.07
C ALA A 25 8.46 12.04 13.98
N SER A 26 7.42 11.27 14.22
CA SER A 26 6.32 11.65 15.12
C SER A 26 6.79 11.78 16.56
N ALA A 27 7.64 10.86 17.03
CA ALA A 27 8.23 10.93 18.37
C ALA A 27 9.08 12.21 18.53
N GLU A 28 9.89 12.57 17.53
CA GLU A 28 10.67 13.82 17.54
C GLU A 28 9.78 15.05 17.67
N VAL A 29 8.67 15.09 16.92
CA VAL A 29 7.68 16.18 16.97
C VAL A 29 7.02 16.27 18.35
N ILE A 30 6.61 15.12 18.92
CA ILE A 30 5.98 15.08 20.24
C ILE A 30 6.95 15.55 21.31
N THR A 31 8.18 15.02 21.33
CA THR A 31 9.21 15.43 22.30
C THR A 31 9.51 16.92 22.20
N HIS A 32 9.67 17.46 20.99
CA HIS A 32 9.91 18.89 20.80
C HIS A 32 8.78 19.74 21.42
N ARG A 33 7.52 19.37 21.18
CA ARG A 33 6.37 20.12 21.72
C ARG A 33 6.19 19.96 23.21
N VAL A 34 6.38 18.76 23.75
CA VAL A 34 6.33 18.52 25.19
C VAL A 34 7.41 19.36 25.89
N ASN A 35 8.62 19.40 25.36
CA ASN A 35 9.68 20.24 25.89
C ASN A 35 9.32 21.73 25.77
N ARG A 36 8.75 22.18 24.64
CA ARG A 36 8.29 23.57 24.49
C ARG A 36 7.21 23.94 25.51
N MET A 37 6.23 23.06 25.74
CA MET A 37 5.17 23.29 26.73
C MET A 37 5.72 23.31 28.16
N ALA A 38 6.69 22.44 28.48
CA ALA A 38 7.32 22.41 29.79
C ALA A 38 8.15 23.68 30.09
N ASN A 39 8.68 24.33 29.05
CA ASN A 39 9.52 25.52 29.17
C ASN A 39 8.80 26.84 28.82
N ALA A 40 7.53 26.80 28.43
CA ALA A 40 6.73 27.99 28.11
C ALA A 40 5.83 28.37 29.29
N ASP A 41 5.46 29.66 29.38
CA ASP A 41 4.33 30.09 30.21
C ASP A 41 3.03 29.41 29.72
N ALA A 42 1.96 29.47 30.53
CA ALA A 42 0.69 28.76 30.29
C ALA A 42 0.04 28.99 28.89
N ILE A 43 0.53 29.96 28.11
CA ILE A 43 0.04 30.33 26.79
C ILE A 43 1.17 30.15 25.75
N PRO A 44 0.98 29.32 24.70
CA PRO A 44 1.95 29.18 23.61
C PRO A 44 2.24 30.53 22.92
N SER A 45 3.48 30.72 22.49
CA SER A 45 3.88 31.96 21.78
C SER A 45 3.08 32.15 20.49
N ALA A 46 3.01 33.39 19.99
CA ALA A 46 2.34 33.67 18.72
C ALA A 46 2.94 32.88 17.54
N GLU A 47 4.24 32.56 17.59
CA GLU A 47 4.89 31.69 16.61
C GLU A 47 4.42 30.24 16.71
N ASP A 48 4.32 29.71 17.93
CA ASP A 48 3.81 28.35 18.16
C ASP A 48 2.35 28.23 17.73
N GLN A 49 1.52 29.23 18.01
CA GLN A 49 0.12 29.26 17.57
C GLN A 49 0.01 29.18 16.04
N ARG A 50 0.81 29.98 15.31
CA ARG A 50 0.86 29.92 13.84
C ARG A 50 1.31 28.55 13.34
N GLU A 51 2.32 27.96 13.97
CA GLU A 51 2.78 26.62 13.64
C GLU A 51 1.69 25.57 13.92
N PHE A 52 0.97 25.66 15.04
CA PHE A 52 -0.15 24.76 15.35
C PHE A 52 -1.26 24.83 14.30
N THR A 53 -1.63 26.03 13.86
CA THR A 53 -2.60 26.22 12.78
C THR A 53 -2.10 25.60 11.47
N LEU A 54 -0.85 25.87 11.07
CA LEU A 54 -0.24 25.30 9.87
C LEU A 54 -0.27 23.77 9.90
N MET A 55 0.14 23.17 11.02
CA MET A 55 0.16 21.71 11.18
C MET A 55 -1.24 21.10 11.20
N GLY A 56 -2.23 21.81 11.74
CA GLY A 56 -3.63 21.40 11.67
C GLY A 56 -4.10 21.29 10.22
N GLN A 57 -3.78 22.29 9.40
CA GLN A 57 -4.07 22.28 7.97
C GLN A 57 -3.34 21.13 7.26
N GLU A 58 -2.02 20.99 7.50
CA GLU A 58 -1.20 19.91 6.93
C GLU A 58 -1.77 18.52 7.25
N LYS A 59 -2.29 18.29 8.47
CA LYS A 59 -2.92 17.01 8.86
C LYS A 59 -4.22 16.74 8.09
N LEU A 60 -5.06 17.77 7.91
CA LEU A 60 -6.30 17.65 7.16
C LEU A 60 -6.02 17.37 5.69
N GLU A 61 -5.11 18.12 5.07
CA GLU A 61 -4.67 17.91 3.69
C GLU A 61 -4.04 16.52 3.49
N ALA A 62 -3.15 16.11 4.39
CA ALA A 62 -2.56 14.78 4.33
C ALA A 62 -3.64 13.70 4.40
N GLY A 63 -4.64 13.87 5.28
CA GLY A 63 -5.75 12.94 5.40
C GLY A 63 -6.59 12.84 4.13
N THR A 64 -6.95 13.98 3.52
CA THR A 64 -7.72 13.98 2.26
C THR A 64 -6.92 13.40 1.11
N GLU A 65 -5.65 13.77 0.95
CA GLU A 65 -4.74 13.21 -0.05
C GLU A 65 -4.58 11.69 0.12
N SER A 66 -4.49 11.22 1.38
CA SER A 66 -4.37 9.79 1.70
C SER A 66 -5.62 9.02 1.29
N LEU A 67 -6.80 9.54 1.62
CA LEU A 67 -8.07 8.94 1.23
C LEU A 67 -8.23 8.90 -0.29
N MET A 68 -7.88 9.98 -0.99
CA MET A 68 -7.91 10.03 -2.45
C MET A 68 -6.94 9.02 -3.07
N ALA A 69 -5.70 8.96 -2.57
CA ALA A 69 -4.69 8.04 -3.06
C ALA A 69 -5.09 6.57 -2.87
N MET A 70 -5.61 6.22 -1.69
CA MET A 70 -6.14 4.88 -1.43
C MET A 70 -7.34 4.56 -2.34
N SER A 71 -8.29 5.48 -2.47
CA SER A 71 -9.49 5.28 -3.31
C SER A 71 -9.11 5.04 -4.77
N GLN A 72 -8.23 5.87 -5.33
CA GLN A 72 -7.72 5.70 -6.69
C GLN A 72 -7.01 4.37 -6.87
N TYR A 73 -6.15 3.99 -5.92
CA TYR A 73 -5.47 2.71 -5.97
C TYR A 73 -6.45 1.53 -5.87
N TRP A 74 -7.43 1.62 -4.96
CA TRP A 74 -8.47 0.60 -4.74
C TRP A 74 -9.32 0.39 -5.98
N MET A 75 -9.77 1.45 -6.66
CA MET A 75 -10.54 1.34 -7.90
C MET A 75 -9.75 0.61 -8.99
N ASN A 76 -8.47 0.98 -9.18
CA ASN A 76 -7.60 0.31 -10.15
C ASN A 76 -7.36 -1.16 -9.78
N LEU A 77 -7.13 -1.43 -8.49
CA LEU A 77 -6.93 -2.78 -7.97
C LEU A 77 -8.17 -3.66 -8.21
N ASN A 78 -9.38 -3.15 -7.95
CA ASN A 78 -10.61 -3.90 -8.18
C ASN A 78 -10.79 -4.25 -9.66
N GLN A 79 -10.52 -3.30 -10.56
CA GLN A 79 -10.59 -3.54 -11.99
C GLN A 79 -9.57 -4.60 -12.44
N GLU A 80 -8.33 -4.49 -11.96
CA GLU A 80 -7.24 -5.41 -12.28
C GLU A 80 -7.55 -6.84 -11.79
N VAL A 81 -7.94 -7.00 -10.53
CA VAL A 81 -8.28 -8.30 -9.93
C VAL A 81 -9.49 -8.92 -10.61
N SER A 82 -10.53 -8.13 -10.90
CA SER A 82 -11.73 -8.65 -11.57
C SER A 82 -11.41 -9.15 -12.98
N THR A 83 -10.62 -8.38 -13.74
CA THR A 83 -10.20 -8.77 -15.09
C THR A 83 -9.34 -10.02 -15.06
N GLN A 84 -8.37 -10.09 -14.13
CA GLN A 84 -7.49 -11.25 -13.97
C GLN A 84 -8.27 -12.49 -13.54
N ALA A 85 -9.20 -12.36 -12.59
CA ALA A 85 -10.06 -13.46 -12.15
C ALA A 85 -10.92 -14.00 -13.31
N PHE A 86 -11.47 -13.11 -14.14
CA PHE A 86 -12.22 -13.51 -15.33
C PHE A 86 -11.35 -14.27 -16.34
N HIS A 87 -10.14 -13.79 -16.61
CA HIS A 87 -9.19 -14.48 -17.49
C HIS A 87 -8.81 -15.88 -16.95
N ASN A 88 -8.48 -15.97 -15.67
CA ASN A 88 -8.14 -17.24 -15.03
C ASN A 88 -9.32 -18.24 -15.08
N MET A 89 -10.54 -17.75 -14.86
CA MET A 89 -11.76 -18.55 -14.97
C MET A 89 -11.95 -19.11 -16.38
N MET A 90 -11.77 -18.27 -17.41
CA MET A 90 -11.89 -18.71 -18.81
C MET A 90 -10.77 -19.67 -19.22
N ASP A 91 -9.52 -19.41 -18.83
CA ASP A 91 -8.37 -20.27 -19.13
C ASP A 91 -8.51 -21.66 -18.48
N MET A 92 -8.97 -21.70 -17.22
CA MET A 92 -9.25 -22.94 -16.53
C MET A 92 -10.43 -23.70 -17.16
N GLY A 93 -11.52 -23.00 -17.53
CA GLY A 93 -12.67 -23.61 -18.20
C GLY A 93 -12.31 -24.21 -19.57
N TYR A 94 -11.49 -23.50 -20.34
CA TYR A 94 -10.94 -24.00 -21.60
C TYR A 94 -10.04 -25.23 -21.37
N SER A 95 -9.13 -25.17 -20.40
CA SER A 95 -8.20 -26.27 -20.10
C SER A 95 -8.93 -27.53 -19.61
N LEU A 96 -9.98 -27.37 -18.79
CA LEU A 96 -10.86 -28.47 -18.36
C LEU A 96 -11.61 -29.09 -19.54
N THR A 97 -12.16 -28.27 -20.43
CA THR A 97 -12.89 -28.75 -21.61
C THR A 97 -11.95 -29.45 -22.59
N ALA A 98 -10.75 -28.91 -22.82
CA ALA A 98 -9.72 -29.54 -23.64
C ALA A 98 -9.34 -30.91 -23.08
N LEU A 99 -9.15 -31.01 -21.75
CA LEU A 99 -8.88 -32.29 -21.09
C LEU A 99 -10.04 -33.27 -21.26
N ALA A 100 -11.28 -32.85 -20.98
CA ALA A 100 -12.48 -33.70 -21.07
C ALA A 100 -12.79 -34.19 -22.50
N THR A 101 -12.37 -33.45 -23.52
CA THR A 101 -12.59 -33.79 -24.94
C THR A 101 -11.39 -34.48 -25.60
N SER A 102 -10.36 -34.83 -24.82
CA SER A 102 -9.16 -35.53 -25.32
C SER A 102 -9.52 -36.88 -25.93
N ARG A 103 -8.91 -37.21 -27.07
CA ARG A 103 -9.19 -38.44 -27.83
C ARG A 103 -8.10 -39.49 -27.69
N SER A 104 -6.99 -39.16 -27.04
CA SER A 104 -5.88 -40.08 -26.76
C SER A 104 -5.25 -39.81 -25.40
N ALA A 105 -4.51 -40.80 -24.88
CA ALA A 105 -3.75 -40.65 -23.64
C ALA A 105 -2.67 -39.55 -23.74
N ALA A 106 -2.02 -39.40 -24.90
CA ALA A 106 -1.02 -38.37 -25.12
C ALA A 106 -1.61 -36.95 -25.09
N GLU A 107 -2.79 -36.76 -25.70
CA GLU A 107 -3.54 -35.50 -25.61
C GLU A 107 -3.98 -35.19 -24.18
N ALA A 108 -4.51 -36.20 -23.48
CA ALA A 108 -4.96 -36.05 -22.10
C ALA A 108 -3.81 -35.60 -21.17
N LEU A 109 -2.62 -36.20 -21.31
CA LEU A 109 -1.43 -35.77 -20.55
C LEU A 109 -1.04 -34.31 -20.83
N THR A 110 -1.11 -33.88 -22.09
CA THR A 110 -0.79 -32.50 -22.49
C THR A 110 -1.82 -31.51 -21.92
N HIS A 111 -3.10 -31.83 -22.01
CA HIS A 111 -4.16 -30.98 -21.48
C HIS A 111 -4.18 -30.96 -19.95
N GLN A 112 -3.82 -32.07 -19.30
CA GLN A 112 -3.67 -32.13 -17.85
C GLN A 112 -2.54 -31.22 -17.36
N ALA A 113 -1.40 -31.19 -18.05
CA ALA A 113 -0.31 -30.26 -17.75
C ALA A 113 -0.75 -28.80 -17.88
N ARG A 114 -1.46 -28.45 -18.97
CA ARG A 114 -2.02 -27.09 -19.16
C ARG A 114 -3.01 -26.70 -18.07
N LEU A 115 -3.87 -27.64 -17.67
CA LEU A 115 -4.79 -27.42 -16.57
C LEU A 115 -4.04 -27.14 -15.26
N ALA A 116 -3.02 -27.95 -14.93
CA ALA A 116 -2.19 -27.72 -13.76
C ALA A 116 -1.52 -26.34 -13.79
N ASP A 117 -1.00 -25.92 -14.95
CA ASP A 117 -0.43 -24.59 -15.14
C ASP A 117 -1.47 -23.48 -14.92
N SER A 118 -2.68 -23.63 -15.46
CA SER A 118 -3.76 -22.64 -15.28
C SER A 118 -4.18 -22.49 -13.82
N VAL A 119 -4.22 -23.60 -13.07
CA VAL A 119 -4.51 -23.60 -11.62
C VAL A 119 -3.38 -22.91 -10.86
N MET A 120 -2.11 -23.24 -11.18
CA MET A 120 -0.96 -22.61 -10.53
C MET A 120 -0.89 -21.10 -10.79
N ARG A 121 -1.24 -20.64 -12.01
CA ARG A 121 -1.37 -19.21 -12.32
C ARG A 121 -2.40 -18.53 -11.41
N GLY A 122 -3.60 -19.12 -11.29
CA GLY A 122 -4.64 -18.61 -10.41
C GLY A 122 -4.22 -18.52 -8.93
N VAL A 123 -3.48 -19.53 -8.43
CA VAL A 123 -2.92 -19.53 -7.07
C VAL A 123 -1.90 -18.40 -6.89
N ASN A 124 -0.99 -18.21 -7.85
CA ASN A 124 0.01 -17.14 -7.79
C ASN A 124 -0.63 -15.74 -7.83
N ASP A 125 -1.64 -15.55 -8.68
CA ASP A 125 -2.38 -14.27 -8.75
C ASP A 125 -3.12 -13.98 -7.44
N ALA A 126 -3.69 -15.00 -6.81
CA ALA A 126 -4.32 -14.87 -5.50
C ALA A 126 -3.30 -14.56 -4.39
N ALA A 127 -2.11 -15.17 -4.44
CA ALA A 127 -1.03 -14.90 -3.49
C ALA A 127 -0.50 -13.45 -3.60
N ASP A 128 -0.49 -12.88 -4.79
CA ASP A 128 -0.06 -11.49 -5.04
C ASP A 128 -1.01 -10.44 -4.41
N LEU A 129 -2.27 -10.80 -4.11
CA LEU A 129 -3.23 -9.90 -3.45
C LEU A 129 -2.71 -9.34 -2.11
N SER A 130 -1.94 -10.14 -1.36
CA SER A 130 -1.33 -9.69 -0.10
C SER A 130 -0.34 -8.54 -0.34
N GLY A 131 0.49 -8.64 -1.38
CA GLY A 131 1.41 -7.57 -1.78
C GLY A 131 0.66 -6.32 -2.24
N LYS A 132 -0.44 -6.49 -2.98
CA LYS A 132 -1.30 -5.37 -3.42
C LYS A 132 -1.99 -4.67 -2.24
N ALA A 133 -2.37 -5.39 -1.19
CA ALA A 133 -2.93 -4.80 0.03
C ALA A 133 -1.90 -3.99 0.82
N ALA A 134 -0.65 -4.47 0.91
CA ALA A 134 0.45 -3.71 1.48
C ALA A 134 0.70 -2.41 0.68
N ALA A 135 0.71 -2.51 -0.65
CA ALA A 135 0.88 -1.35 -1.53
C ALA A 135 -0.27 -0.33 -1.42
N LEU A 136 -1.52 -0.76 -1.32
CA LEU A 136 -2.66 0.11 -1.03
C LEU A 136 -2.44 0.92 0.25
N THR A 137 -2.00 0.23 1.32
CA THR A 137 -1.71 0.86 2.60
C THR A 137 -0.54 1.84 2.50
N GLU A 138 0.53 1.48 1.79
CA GLU A 138 1.68 2.36 1.56
C GLU A 138 1.27 3.63 0.78
N HIS A 139 0.45 3.48 -0.27
CA HIS A 139 -0.10 4.60 -1.03
C HIS A 139 -0.92 5.56 -0.15
N GLY A 140 -1.73 5.01 0.77
CA GLY A 140 -2.47 5.80 1.74
C GLY A 140 -1.59 6.46 2.79
N LEU A 141 -0.51 5.80 3.22
CA LEU A 141 0.36 6.34 4.27
C LEU A 141 1.28 7.45 3.75
N LYS A 142 1.60 7.45 2.46
CA LYS A 142 2.62 8.33 1.86
C LYS A 142 2.41 9.83 2.16
N PRO A 143 1.20 10.42 2.03
CA PRO A 143 1.01 11.84 2.37
C PRO A 143 1.25 12.12 3.85
N VAL A 144 0.74 11.25 4.75
CA VAL A 144 0.91 11.37 6.20
C VAL A 144 2.39 11.24 6.60
N HIS A 145 3.08 10.23 6.08
CA HIS A 145 4.52 10.03 6.27
C HIS A 145 5.32 11.27 5.85
N SER A 146 5.04 11.79 4.65
CA SER A 146 5.72 12.98 4.12
C SER A 146 5.53 14.20 5.04
N ARG A 147 4.29 14.47 5.49
CA ARG A 147 4.00 15.56 6.42
C ARG A 147 4.68 15.35 7.78
N ALA A 148 4.66 14.14 8.33
CA ALA A 148 5.31 13.84 9.61
C ALA A 148 6.83 14.10 9.56
N VAL A 149 7.50 13.63 8.51
CA VAL A 149 8.94 13.84 8.31
C VAL A 149 9.25 15.31 8.04
N ALA A 150 8.44 16.00 7.23
CA ALA A 150 8.62 17.43 6.98
C ALA A 150 8.46 18.26 8.27
N ASN A 151 7.47 17.92 9.11
CA ASN A 151 7.25 18.57 10.39
C ASN A 151 8.44 18.38 11.34
N ALA A 152 8.92 17.15 11.50
CA ALA A 152 10.10 16.85 12.32
C ALA A 152 11.34 17.63 11.84
N LYS A 153 11.59 17.68 10.52
CA LYS A 153 12.68 18.47 9.93
C LYS A 153 12.54 19.98 10.19
N ARG A 154 11.32 20.51 10.11
CA ARG A 154 11.05 21.94 10.34
C ARG A 154 11.27 22.32 11.81
N LEU A 155 10.78 21.51 12.74
CA LEU A 155 10.96 21.75 14.17
C LEU A 155 12.42 21.63 14.61
N LYS A 156 13.21 20.70 14.04
CA LYS A 156 14.67 20.63 14.28
C LYS A 156 15.42 21.92 13.91
N LYS A 157 14.91 22.70 12.96
CA LYS A 157 15.52 23.98 12.55
C LYS A 157 15.15 25.14 13.47
N ARG A 158 14.08 25.00 14.26
CA ARG A 158 13.64 25.99 15.23
C ARG A 158 14.20 25.58 16.59
N LYS A 159 15.36 26.17 16.94
CA LYS A 159 15.98 25.99 18.26
C LYS A 159 15.19 26.75 19.31
#